data_AF-A0A0J8BVG5-F1
#
_entry.id   AF-A0A0J8BVG5-F1
#
_cell.length_a   1.000
_cell.length_b   1.000
_cell.length_c   1.000
_cell.angle_alpha   90.00
_cell.angle_beta   90.00
_cell.angle_gamma   90.00
#
_symmetry.space_group_name_H-M   'P 1'
#
loop_
_entity.id
_entity.type
_entity.pdbx_description
1 polymer ?
#
loop_
_entity_poly.entity_id
_entity_poly.type
_entity_poly.pdbx_seq_one_letter_code
_entity_poly.pdbx_strand_id
1 'polypeptide(L)'
;MEYRIQRLLGSHVVGMPLMSDALAGNPPRIKVTRSTSPGSLDSERKGMHFLFMGAVGALRNPRAHGPDEADDRDEADEMLAFASFLMRRLDIEEAERQKAAEVEAQSAQ
;
A
#
# COMPACT_ATOMS: atom_id res chain seq x y z
N MET A 1 5.64 -4.66 1.66
CA MET A 1 4.80 -3.52 1.27
C MET A 1 5.63 -2.33 0.79
N GLU A 2 6.47 -1.74 1.64
CA GLU A 2 7.31 -0.56 1.32
C GLU A 2 8.11 -0.70 0.00
N TYR A 3 8.86 -1.79 -0.15
CA TYR A 3 9.63 -2.07 -1.37
C TYR A 3 8.81 -2.07 -2.66
N ARG A 4 7.57 -2.59 -2.63
CA ARG A 4 6.68 -2.59 -3.82
C ARG A 4 6.30 -1.17 -4.20
N ILE A 5 5.94 -0.35 -3.22
CA ILE A 5 5.58 1.06 -3.44
C ILE A 5 6.79 1.85 -3.98
N GLN A 6 7.99 1.63 -3.43
CA GLN A 6 9.22 2.24 -3.96
C GLN A 6 9.44 1.91 -5.43
N ARG A 7 9.27 0.65 -5.83
CA ARG A 7 9.39 0.23 -7.23
C ARG A 7 8.33 0.86 -8.14
N LEU A 8 7.09 0.93 -7.69
CA LEU A 8 5.99 1.53 -8.46
C LEU A 8 6.20 3.05 -8.67
N LEU A 9 6.84 3.72 -7.71
CA LEU A 9 7.09 5.17 -7.77
C LEU A 9 8.48 5.57 -8.28
N GLY A 10 9.43 4.63 -8.37
CA GLY A 10 10.84 4.96 -8.57
C GLY A 10 11.43 5.81 -7.43
N SER A 11 10.98 5.59 -6.19
CA SER A 11 11.32 6.41 -5.03
C SER A 11 12.26 5.69 -4.06
N HIS A 12 13.15 6.44 -3.41
CA HIS A 12 14.01 5.96 -2.32
C HIS A 12 13.50 6.39 -0.93
N VAL A 13 12.37 7.10 -0.87
CA VAL A 13 11.73 7.48 0.40
C VAL A 13 11.26 6.21 1.12
N VAL A 14 11.28 6.23 2.47
CA VAL A 14 10.88 5.11 3.33
C VAL A 14 9.85 5.56 4.37
N GLY A 15 9.19 4.61 5.03
CA GLY A 15 8.34 4.86 6.17
C GLY A 15 7.02 5.54 5.81
N MET A 16 6.45 6.24 6.80
CA MET A 16 5.23 7.03 6.65
C MET A 16 5.33 8.09 5.53
N PRO A 17 6.46 8.81 5.33
CA PRO A 17 6.60 9.76 4.22
C PRO A 17 6.37 9.13 2.84
N LEU A 18 6.85 7.90 2.61
CA LEU A 18 6.63 7.20 1.34
C LEU A 18 5.14 6.88 1.14
N MET A 19 4.45 6.44 2.19
CA MET A 19 3.02 6.10 2.12
C MET A 19 2.16 7.34 1.85
N SER A 20 2.52 8.48 2.45
CA SER A 20 1.86 9.75 2.19
C SER A 20 2.04 10.21 0.74
N ASP A 21 3.28 10.20 0.24
CA ASP A 21 3.59 10.53 -1.16
C ASP A 21 2.83 9.62 -2.15
N ALA A 22 2.73 8.33 -1.85
CA ALA A 22 2.03 7.36 -2.69
C ALA A 22 0.50 7.56 -2.72
N LEU A 23 -0.14 7.86 -1.58
CA LEU A 23 -1.57 7.63 -1.38
C LEU A 23 -2.39 8.87 -0.99
N ALA A 24 -1.77 9.96 -0.53
CA ALA A 24 -2.49 11.12 0.00
C ALA A 24 -3.19 11.97 -1.08
N GLY A 25 -2.69 11.95 -2.32
CA GLY A 25 -3.18 12.75 -3.44
C GLY A 25 -4.59 12.36 -3.93
N ASN A 26 -5.20 13.25 -4.72
CA ASN A 26 -6.47 13.00 -5.42
C ASN A 26 -6.37 13.48 -6.89
N PRO A 27 -6.13 12.58 -7.87
CA PRO A 27 -5.96 11.13 -7.70
C PRO A 27 -4.65 10.77 -6.98
N PRO A 28 -4.59 9.62 -6.28
CA PRO A 28 -3.35 9.15 -5.67
C PRO A 28 -2.38 8.66 -6.74
N ARG A 29 -1.07 8.65 -6.44
CA ARG A 29 -0.04 8.15 -7.37
C ARG A 29 -0.06 6.62 -7.50
N ILE A 30 -0.57 5.94 -6.47
CA ILE A 30 -0.86 4.50 -6.46
C ILE A 30 -2.33 4.32 -6.09
N LYS A 31 -3.08 3.63 -6.94
CA LYS A 31 -4.46 3.28 -6.68
C LYS A 31 -4.55 1.98 -5.88
N VAL A 32 -5.19 2.08 -4.72
CA VAL A 32 -5.44 0.95 -3.83
C VAL A 32 -6.92 0.79 -3.51
N THR A 33 -7.81 1.47 -4.24
CA THR A 33 -9.27 1.51 -4.03
C THR A 33 -10.01 0.59 -5.01
N ARG A 34 -11.19 0.09 -4.61
CA ARG A 34 -12.07 -0.73 -5.47
C ARG A 34 -13.35 0.01 -5.84
N SER A 35 -13.79 0.93 -4.99
CA SER A 35 -15.01 1.70 -5.23
C SER A 35 -14.87 2.55 -6.48
N THR A 36 -15.93 2.57 -7.28
CA THR A 36 -16.08 3.45 -8.45
C THR A 36 -17.08 4.58 -8.19
N SER A 37 -17.90 4.49 -7.14
CA SER A 37 -18.81 5.56 -6.73
C SER A 37 -18.03 6.73 -6.13
N PRO A 38 -18.29 8.00 -6.53
CA PRO A 38 -17.51 9.15 -6.08
C PRO A 38 -17.40 9.30 -4.55
N GLY A 39 -18.52 9.18 -3.82
CA GLY A 39 -18.53 9.36 -2.36
C GLY A 39 -17.80 8.24 -1.62
N SER A 40 -18.01 7.00 -2.03
CA SER A 40 -17.32 5.82 -1.47
C SER A 40 -15.84 5.78 -1.85
N LEU A 41 -15.48 6.25 -3.06
CA LEU A 41 -14.10 6.31 -3.54
C LEU A 41 -13.25 7.27 -2.71
N ASP A 42 -13.72 8.49 -2.43
CA ASP A 42 -12.93 9.44 -1.64
C ASP A 42 -12.72 8.95 -0.20
N SER A 43 -13.75 8.36 0.41
CA SER A 43 -13.66 7.81 1.76
C SER A 43 -12.72 6.60 1.82
N GLU A 44 -12.84 5.66 0.86
CA GLU A 44 -11.94 4.51 0.75
C GLU A 44 -10.50 4.95 0.51
N ARG A 45 -10.26 5.92 -0.38
CA ARG A 45 -8.92 6.46 -0.65
C ARG A 45 -8.26 7.01 0.60
N LYS A 46 -8.97 7.88 1.33
CA LYS A 46 -8.47 8.47 2.58
C LYS A 46 -8.22 7.38 3.64
N GLY A 47 -9.16 6.46 3.81
CA GLY A 47 -9.03 5.34 4.73
C GLY A 47 -7.82 4.46 4.41
N MET A 48 -7.65 4.07 3.15
CA MET A 48 -6.51 3.25 2.73
C MET A 48 -5.18 3.99 2.91
N HIS A 49 -5.12 5.30 2.63
CA HIS A 49 -3.93 6.10 2.94
C HIS A 49 -3.54 5.98 4.42
N PHE A 50 -4.49 6.17 5.34
CA PHE A 50 -4.21 6.07 6.77
C PHE A 50 -3.84 4.66 7.22
N LEU A 51 -4.48 3.62 6.68
CA LEU A 51 -4.16 2.23 7.00
C LEU A 51 -2.74 1.86 6.57
N PHE A 52 -2.33 2.23 5.35
CA PHE A 52 -0.97 1.97 4.87
C PHE A 52 0.07 2.74 5.69
N MET A 53 -0.17 4.03 5.95
CA MET A 53 0.74 4.86 6.73
C MET A 53 0.89 4.34 8.17
N GLY A 54 -0.24 4.01 8.82
CA GLY A 54 -0.26 3.44 10.16
C GLY A 54 0.41 2.07 10.24
N ALA A 55 0.16 1.18 9.27
CA ALA A 55 0.78 -0.14 9.23
C ALA A 55 2.32 -0.07 9.13
N VAL A 56 2.87 0.84 8.31
CA VAL A 56 4.32 1.02 8.23
C VAL A 56 4.88 1.67 9.50
N GLY A 57 4.13 2.58 10.12
CA GLY A 57 4.52 3.19 11.39
C GLY A 57 4.56 2.20 12.55
N ALA A 58 3.57 1.30 12.63
CA ALA A 58 3.39 0.39 13.75
C ALA A 58 4.12 -0.95 13.58
N LEU A 59 4.07 -1.55 12.38
CA LEU A 59 4.47 -2.94 12.17
C LEU A 59 5.88 -3.12 11.58
N ARG A 60 6.54 -2.03 11.13
CA ARG A 60 7.82 -2.13 10.42
C ARG A 60 8.94 -2.68 11.31
N ASN A 61 9.04 -2.20 12.54
CA ASN A 61 10.03 -2.69 13.50
C ASN A 61 9.75 -2.17 14.93
N PRO A 62 8.72 -2.67 15.63
CA PRO A 62 8.50 -2.29 17.03
C PRO A 62 9.70 -2.67 17.95
N ARG A 63 10.47 -3.68 17.55
CA ARG A 63 11.64 -4.24 18.28
C ARG A 63 12.94 -3.44 18.13
N ALA A 64 13.01 -2.42 17.27
CA ALA A 64 14.22 -1.59 17.13
C ALA A 64 14.53 -0.70 18.35
N HIS A 65 13.56 -0.54 19.26
CA HIS A 65 13.57 0.52 20.26
C HIS A 65 13.27 0.07 21.70
N GLY A 66 13.27 -1.24 22.01
CA GLY A 66 12.95 -1.73 23.36
C GLY A 66 13.38 -3.18 23.63
N PRO A 67 13.14 -3.71 24.84
CA PRO A 67 13.36 -5.12 25.15
C PRO A 67 12.56 -6.02 24.19
N ASP A 68 13.18 -7.14 23.81
CA ASP A 68 12.67 -8.07 22.80
C ASP A 68 11.54 -8.93 23.41
N GLU A 69 10.36 -8.34 23.55
CA GLU A 69 9.16 -9.07 23.95
C GLU A 69 8.64 -9.85 22.74
N ALA A 70 8.40 -11.15 22.94
CA ALA A 70 7.77 -11.98 21.93
C ALA A 70 6.31 -11.54 21.79
N ASP A 71 5.88 -11.32 20.54
CA ASP A 71 4.47 -11.05 20.28
C ASP A 71 3.67 -12.30 20.70
N ASP A 72 2.46 -12.07 21.21
CA ASP A 72 1.53 -13.19 21.35
C ASP A 72 1.26 -13.79 19.96
N ARG A 73 1.08 -15.11 19.91
CA ARG A 73 0.89 -15.81 18.64
C ARG A 73 -0.31 -15.29 17.87
N ASP A 74 -1.42 -15.02 18.56
CA ASP A 74 -2.65 -14.58 17.91
C ASP A 74 -2.48 -13.17 17.35
N GLU A 75 -1.79 -12.28 18.09
CA GLU A 75 -1.44 -10.93 17.62
C GLU A 75 -0.54 -10.96 16.38
N ALA A 76 0.46 -11.84 16.37
CA ALA A 76 1.34 -12.02 15.21
C ALA A 76 0.56 -12.49 13.97
N ASP A 77 -0.38 -13.43 14.13
CA ASP A 77 -1.23 -13.92 13.04
C ASP A 77 -2.15 -12.81 12.50
N GLU A 78 -2.70 -11.96 13.37
CA GLU A 78 -3.51 -10.79 12.99
C GLU A 78 -2.68 -9.74 12.22
N MET A 79 -1.46 -9.44 12.68
CA MET A 79 -0.53 -8.55 11.99
C MET A 79 -0.20 -9.06 10.58
N LEU A 80 0.04 -10.37 10.43
CA LEU A 80 0.29 -11.00 9.14
C LEU A 80 -0.94 -10.93 8.24
N ALA A 81 -2.13 -11.21 8.77
CA ALA A 81 -3.38 -11.14 8.02
C ALA A 81 -3.64 -9.71 7.51
N PHE A 82 -3.40 -8.69 8.35
CA PHE A 82 -3.55 -7.30 7.98
C PHE A 82 -2.52 -6.85 6.94
N ALA A 83 -1.23 -7.18 7.12
CA ALA A 83 -0.19 -6.90 6.14
C ALA A 83 -0.49 -7.57 4.78
N SER A 84 -0.99 -8.81 4.81
CA SER A 84 -1.43 -9.56 3.64
C SER A 84 -2.62 -8.89 2.93
N PHE A 85 -3.59 -8.37 3.70
CA PHE A 85 -4.69 -7.58 3.15
C PHE A 85 -4.18 -6.34 2.41
N LEU A 86 -3.29 -5.54 3.01
CA LEU A 86 -2.73 -4.34 2.37
C LEU A 86 -1.93 -4.68 1.10
N MET A 87 -1.16 -5.77 1.12
CA MET A 87 -0.42 -6.24 -0.04
C MET A 87 -1.35 -6.57 -1.21
N ARG A 88 -2.49 -7.23 -0.97
CA ARG A 88 -3.50 -7.51 -2.02
C ARG A 88 -4.15 -6.26 -2.59
N ARG A 89 -4.14 -5.14 -1.87
CA ARG A 89 -4.65 -3.85 -2.39
C ARG A 89 -3.71 -3.25 -3.43
N LEU A 90 -2.41 -3.48 -3.32
CA LEU A 90 -1.41 -3.01 -4.31
C LEU A 90 -1.54 -3.74 -5.64
N ASP A 91 -2.04 -4.98 -5.63
CA ASP A 91 -2.26 -5.78 -6.85
C ASP A 91 -3.22 -5.06 -7.84
N ILE A 92 -4.08 -4.15 -7.34
CA ILE A 92 -4.97 -3.33 -8.17
C ILE A 92 -4.16 -2.43 -9.11
N GLU A 93 -3.22 -1.65 -8.57
CA GLU A 93 -2.35 -0.76 -9.34
C GLU A 93 -1.50 -1.55 -10.33
N GLU A 94 -0.88 -2.65 -9.89
CA GLU A 94 -0.03 -3.47 -10.74
C GLU A 94 -0.82 -4.07 -11.90
N ALA A 95 -2.03 -4.58 -11.65
CA ALA A 95 -2.89 -5.09 -12.71
C ALA A 95 -3.33 -4.01 -13.71
N GLU A 96 -3.57 -2.77 -13.26
CA GLU A 96 -3.90 -1.65 -14.15
C GLU A 96 -2.71 -1.27 -15.03
N ARG A 97 -1.50 -1.20 -14.47
CA ARG A 97 -0.27 -0.91 -15.23
C ARG A 97 0.07 -2.00 -16.23
N GLN A 98 -0.10 -3.27 -15.83
CA GLN A 98 0.13 -4.42 -16.71
C GLN A 98 -0.82 -4.38 -17.91
N LYS A 99 -2.11 -4.13 -17.68
CA LYS A 99 -3.10 -3.97 -18.76
C LYS A 99 -2.75 -2.81 -19.69
N ALA A 100 -2.33 -1.66 -19.13
CA ALA A 100 -1.93 -0.50 -19.93
C ALA A 100 -0.73 -0.82 -20.83
N ALA A 101 0.29 -1.51 -20.29
CA ALA A 101 1.46 -1.94 -21.06
C ALA A 101 1.12 -2.93 -22.18
N GLU A 102 0.18 -3.86 -21.93
CA GLU A 102 -0.31 -4.81 -22.94
C GLU A 102 -1.03 -4.11 -24.09
N VAL A 103 -1.87 -3.11 -23.78
CA VAL A 103 -2.59 -2.31 -24.80
C VAL A 103 -1.63 -1.49 -25.65
N GLU A 104 -0.59 -0.90 -25.03
CA GLU A 104 0.44 -0.15 -25.75
C GLU A 104 1.24 -1.05 -26.70
N ALA A 105 1.64 -2.24 -26.24
CA ALA A 105 2.35 -3.21 -27.05
C ALA A 105 1.53 -3.72 -28.25
N GLN A 106 0.20 -3.85 -28.11
CA GLN A 106 -0.71 -4.24 -29.19
C GLN A 106 -0.94 -3.12 -30.21
N SER A 107 -0.86 -1.85 -29.78
CA SER A 107 -1.08 -0.68 -30.64
C SER A 107 0.15 -0.30 -31.47
N ALA A 108 1.32 -0.84 -31.12
CA ALA A 108 2.58 -0.64 -31.83
C ALA A 108 2.89 -1.71 -32.90
N GLN A 109 1.98 -2.68 -33.09
CA GLN A 109 2.03 -3.74 -34.11
C GLN A 109 1.11 -3.40 -35.28
#